data_AF-A0A8J8C289-F1
#
_entry.id   AF-A0A8J8C289-F1
#
_cell.length_a   1.000
_cell.length_b   1.000
_cell.length_c   1.000
_cell.angle_alpha   90.00
_cell.angle_beta   90.00
_cell.angle_gamma   90.00
#
_symmetry.space_group_name_H-M   'P 1'
#
loop_
_entity.id
_entity.type
_entity.pdbx_description
1 polymer ?
#
loop_
_entity_poly.entity_id
_entity_poly.type
_entity_poly.pdbx_seq_one_letter_code
_entity_poly.pdbx_strand_id
1 'polypeptide(L)'
;MRLHRLHIEGFGMFDTPQEVEFDPYGLTVVYGDNEVGKTTIKDAICATLFGFKTNKEKNLYQPWSPSAHFETALLLSSKGDMYSISRDFTTDTVTIHRVSEPEKIIFQGCIKPRGRGIDYELYSDFLQEIIGFSTLDIFQLTTLVEQMGMKTEISQEIRQLISGAEKTDYIQIAHNLESQLKDLTKSFPGSKLIGKRKIEEIEERISILSRAIGDAHDRVIEVGHCQSEIKKTETQLQNLQKNYDTEREGLEALQKYIQNERDLLNAQKELRIFEKELQTFSNLKKSIDAMSHESHLTYWMVTAAIFIATVAVSSAVWILFNILSLTIIILISGIVLGVISYFLSVSARLSSKVSRLREVSIHSSDAEEMKTEYKRLQEEILYADSLKQALLSEYPSFAQAGLTALTEFQGNVRQKMKDLEEKIRKKEEELLTLNVTLERCRQDVTECTSMEEERAALQERLMYLKRKKKALIVALSVLQECSEEYQHKYIDKLEDLLSRSFRKITNEKYDRVTLEKNTLEPLLCAHINPRIRKESLSVGAQEQLYFAMRLSVAYLLSQNIALPFLLDDPFVHYDRRRLENARFILSRVKQNNQIILFAHDPLYTEWTNTVINLNEWG
;
A
#
# COMPACT_ATOMS: atom_id res chain seq x y z
N MET A 1 32.04 -2.95 57.24
CA MET A 1 32.85 -1.78 56.94
C MET A 1 33.25 -1.07 58.24
N ARG A 2 34.53 -0.80 58.46
CA ARG A 2 35.01 0.08 59.56
C ARG A 2 35.96 1.13 58.97
N LEU A 3 35.78 2.39 59.32
CA LEU A 3 36.68 3.50 58.99
C LEU A 3 37.84 3.50 59.99
N HIS A 4 39.07 3.62 59.50
CA HIS A 4 40.27 3.63 60.33
C HIS A 4 40.91 5.00 60.35
N ARG A 5 41.12 5.60 59.17
CA ARG A 5 41.78 6.90 59.05
C ARG A 5 41.21 7.70 57.89
N LEU A 6 41.04 9.00 58.08
CA LEU A 6 40.76 9.97 57.03
C LEU A 6 41.90 10.97 56.96
N HIS A 7 42.48 11.11 55.78
CA HIS A 7 43.43 12.17 55.44
C HIS A 7 42.69 13.23 54.63
N ILE A 8 42.86 14.50 55.01
CA ILE A 8 42.21 15.65 54.37
C ILE A 8 43.31 16.65 53.99
N GLU A 9 43.36 17.05 52.73
CA GLU A 9 44.25 18.10 52.26
C GLU A 9 43.49 19.11 51.39
N GLY A 10 43.39 20.35 51.87
CA GLY A 10 42.69 21.45 51.20
C GLY A 10 41.21 21.17 50.90
N PHE A 11 40.44 20.77 51.91
CA PHE A 11 39.01 20.49 51.78
C PHE A 11 38.19 21.31 52.79
N GLY A 12 37.31 22.16 52.28
CA GLY A 12 36.47 23.03 53.09
C GLY A 12 37.30 24.03 53.90
N MET A 13 37.23 23.94 55.23
CA MET A 13 37.99 24.83 56.12
C MET A 13 39.40 24.33 56.46
N PHE A 14 39.77 23.11 56.07
CA PHE A 14 41.08 22.55 56.34
C PHE A 14 42.02 22.83 55.16
N ASP A 15 42.74 23.96 55.22
CA ASP A 15 43.74 24.34 54.21
C ASP A 15 45.07 23.57 54.38
N THR A 16 45.36 23.07 55.58
CA THR A 16 46.55 22.24 55.87
C THR A 16 46.20 20.76 55.95
N PRO A 17 47.15 19.84 55.67
CA PRO A 17 46.92 18.41 55.82
C PRO A 17 46.50 18.04 57.25
N GLN A 18 45.37 17.35 57.38
CA GLN A 18 44.85 16.83 58.64
C GLN A 18 44.70 15.30 58.55
N GLU A 19 45.03 14.60 59.63
CA GLU A 19 44.76 13.17 59.78
C GLU A 19 43.80 12.91 60.94
N VAL A 20 42.73 12.20 60.66
CA VAL A 20 41.68 11.84 61.62
C VAL A 20 41.69 10.33 61.81
N GLU A 21 42.03 9.85 63.00
CA GLU A 21 42.03 8.42 63.33
C GLU A 21 40.77 8.03 64.12
N PHE A 22 40.02 7.05 63.60
CA PHE A 22 38.80 6.56 64.24
C PHE A 22 39.05 5.24 64.95
N ASP A 23 38.31 4.97 66.03
CA ASP A 23 38.28 3.65 66.66
C ASP A 23 37.42 2.71 65.79
N PRO A 24 38.00 1.69 65.15
CA PRO A 24 37.26 0.80 64.26
C PRO A 24 36.28 -0.11 64.99
N TYR A 25 36.37 -0.29 66.31
CA TYR A 25 35.54 -1.23 67.07
C TYR A 25 34.63 -0.57 68.11
N GLY A 26 34.71 0.75 68.26
CA GLY A 26 34.02 1.45 69.34
C GLY A 26 33.22 2.67 68.90
N LEU A 27 33.11 3.59 69.85
CA LEU A 27 32.50 4.90 69.70
C LEU A 27 33.63 5.92 69.65
N THR A 28 33.78 6.65 68.56
CA THR A 28 34.65 7.83 68.49
C THR A 28 33.80 9.07 68.63
N VAL A 29 34.20 9.99 69.49
CA VAL A 29 33.55 11.30 69.63
C VAL A 29 34.43 12.36 68.99
N VAL A 30 33.95 12.97 67.92
CA VAL A 30 34.57 14.15 67.29
C VAL A 30 33.93 15.37 67.95
N TYR A 31 34.66 15.93 68.91
CA TYR A 31 34.23 17.06 69.72
C TYR A 31 34.82 18.37 69.20
N GLY A 32 34.03 19.44 69.25
CA GLY A 32 34.51 20.79 69.00
C GLY A 32 33.37 21.80 68.95
N ASP A 33 33.69 23.09 68.98
CA ASP A 33 32.73 24.18 68.92
C ASP A 33 32.06 24.25 67.54
N ASN A 34 31.07 25.11 67.37
CA ASN A 34 30.50 25.31 66.03
C ASN A 34 31.57 25.90 65.09
N GLU A 35 31.51 25.53 63.82
CA GLU A 35 32.40 26.03 62.75
C GLU A 35 33.87 25.58 62.83
N VAL A 36 34.23 24.66 63.74
CA VAL A 36 35.62 24.12 63.84
C VAL A 36 35.90 22.91 62.93
N GLY A 37 34.95 22.52 62.07
CA GLY A 37 35.20 21.54 61.00
C GLY A 37 34.60 20.15 61.17
N LYS A 38 33.74 19.95 62.19
CA LYS A 38 32.99 18.69 62.38
C LYS A 38 32.25 18.27 61.11
N THR A 39 31.46 19.17 60.53
CA THR A 39 30.70 18.94 59.29
C THR A 39 31.63 18.69 58.11
N THR A 40 32.77 19.40 58.04
CA THR A 40 33.79 19.21 56.99
C THR A 40 34.40 17.81 57.02
N ILE A 41 34.71 17.25 58.20
CA ILE A 41 35.20 15.86 58.33
C ILE A 41 34.15 14.86 57.86
N LYS A 42 32.89 15.02 58.31
CA LYS A 42 31.76 14.17 57.88
C LYS A 42 31.59 14.21 56.35
N ASP A 43 31.60 15.40 55.78
CA ASP A 43 31.40 15.60 54.34
C ASP A 43 32.59 15.09 53.54
N ALA A 44 33.81 15.19 54.06
CA ALA A 44 35.00 14.60 53.45
C ALA A 44 34.85 13.07 53.34
N ILE A 45 34.41 12.37 54.38
CA ILE A 45 34.14 10.91 54.31
C ILE A 45 33.16 10.58 53.18
N CYS A 46 32.04 11.32 53.10
CA CYS A 46 31.03 11.13 52.06
C CYS A 46 31.59 11.44 50.67
N ALA A 47 32.35 12.52 50.53
CA ALA A 47 32.92 12.98 49.27
C ALA A 47 34.03 12.05 48.76
N THR A 48 34.86 11.48 49.64
CA THR A 48 35.86 10.48 49.26
C THR A 48 35.19 9.27 48.64
N LEU A 49 34.14 8.73 49.29
CA LEU A 49 33.43 7.54 48.84
C LEU A 49 32.56 7.78 47.61
N PHE A 50 31.74 8.83 47.59
CA PHE A 50 30.68 8.97 46.56
C PHE A 50 30.89 10.17 45.63
N GLY A 51 31.82 11.06 45.95
CA GLY A 51 31.96 12.35 45.27
C GLY A 51 30.79 13.31 45.58
N PHE A 52 30.66 14.34 44.76
CA PHE A 52 29.61 15.35 44.88
C PHE A 52 28.48 15.11 43.88
N LYS A 53 27.24 15.51 44.21
CA LYS A 53 26.11 15.40 43.28
C LYS A 53 26.17 16.46 42.18
N THR A 54 26.78 17.62 42.47
CA THR A 54 26.94 18.72 41.52
C THR A 54 28.29 19.42 41.67
N ASN A 55 28.76 20.06 40.58
CA ASN A 55 29.94 20.93 40.66
C ASN A 55 29.70 22.13 41.59
N LYS A 56 28.46 22.58 41.76
CA LYS A 56 28.13 23.67 42.68
C LYS A 56 28.42 23.27 44.13
N GLU A 57 28.05 22.06 44.52
CA GLU A 57 28.37 21.51 45.85
C GLU A 57 29.88 21.37 46.03
N LYS A 58 30.57 20.78 45.05
CA LYS A 58 32.03 20.62 45.05
C LYS A 58 32.76 21.94 45.29
N ASN A 59 32.33 23.01 44.62
CA ASN A 59 32.95 24.33 44.74
C ASN A 59 32.82 24.96 46.14
N LEU A 60 31.87 24.51 46.97
CA LEU A 60 31.75 24.99 48.36
C LEU A 60 32.89 24.50 49.26
N TYR A 61 33.55 23.41 48.87
CA TYR A 61 34.66 22.80 49.63
C TYR A 61 36.02 23.04 48.97
N GLN A 62 36.07 23.81 47.87
CA GLN A 62 37.32 24.11 47.20
C GLN A 62 38.20 25.01 48.10
N PRO A 63 39.50 24.70 48.24
CA PRO A 63 40.39 25.50 49.07
C PRO A 63 40.57 26.90 48.48
N TRP A 64 40.82 27.89 49.35
CA TRP A 64 40.95 29.29 48.95
C TRP A 64 42.23 29.57 48.14
N SER A 65 43.27 28.76 48.37
CA SER A 65 44.53 28.85 47.64
C SER A 65 44.50 27.98 46.36
N PRO A 66 44.73 28.56 45.17
CA PRO A 66 44.78 27.80 43.91
C PRO A 66 45.91 26.76 43.85
N SER A 67 46.90 26.85 44.74
CA SER A 67 48.02 25.92 44.83
C SER A 67 47.86 24.86 45.92
N ALA A 68 46.75 24.87 46.66
CA ALA A 68 46.45 23.83 47.64
C ALA A 68 46.01 22.56 46.91
N HIS A 69 46.48 21.41 47.39
CA HIS A 69 45.89 20.13 47.03
C HIS A 69 44.42 20.13 47.43
N PHE A 70 43.55 19.52 46.63
CA PHE A 70 42.13 19.36 46.94
C PHE A 70 41.82 17.88 46.92
N GLU A 71 42.27 17.19 47.96
CA GLU A 71 42.38 15.74 47.97
C GLU A 71 41.94 15.16 49.33
N THR A 72 41.38 13.95 49.30
CA THR A 72 41.08 13.19 50.51
C THR A 72 41.47 11.74 50.32
N ALA A 73 41.86 11.06 51.40
CA ALA A 73 42.09 9.63 51.40
C ALA A 73 41.45 8.96 52.62
N LEU A 74 40.70 7.89 52.38
CA LEU A 74 40.00 7.15 53.41
C LEU A 74 40.52 5.72 53.49
N LEU A 75 41.08 5.37 54.64
CA LEU A 75 41.47 4.02 55.00
C LEU A 75 40.31 3.32 55.69
N LEU A 76 39.83 2.22 55.11
CA LEU A 76 38.68 1.47 55.61
C LEU A 76 38.90 -0.04 55.50
N SER A 77 38.23 -0.81 56.36
CA SER A 77 38.13 -2.27 56.25
C SER A 77 36.74 -2.67 55.79
N SER A 78 36.63 -3.65 54.91
CA SER A 78 35.36 -4.33 54.65
C SER A 78 35.57 -5.77 54.18
N LYS A 79 34.65 -6.66 54.57
CA LYS A 79 34.70 -8.11 54.25
C LYS A 79 36.04 -8.81 54.56
N GLY A 80 36.80 -8.28 55.52
CA GLY A 80 38.10 -8.84 55.94
C GLY A 80 39.31 -8.19 55.27
N ASP A 81 39.12 -7.40 54.22
CA ASP A 81 40.21 -6.67 53.54
C ASP A 81 40.29 -5.21 54.01
N MET A 82 41.48 -4.63 53.85
CA MET A 82 41.77 -3.21 54.09
C MET A 82 41.98 -2.49 52.75
N TYR A 83 41.27 -1.38 52.56
CA TYR A 83 41.28 -0.56 51.36
C TYR A 83 41.67 0.89 51.68
N SER A 84 42.46 1.49 50.81
CA SER A 84 42.70 2.94 50.78
C SER A 84 42.04 3.51 49.53
N ILE A 85 41.05 4.37 49.73
CA ILE A 85 40.35 5.08 48.64
C ILE A 85 40.81 6.53 48.71
N SER A 86 41.53 7.01 47.70
CA SER A 86 41.87 8.42 47.56
C SER A 86 41.10 9.06 46.41
N ARG A 87 40.75 10.33 46.59
CA ARG A 87 40.06 11.13 45.58
C ARG A 87 40.73 12.49 45.47
N ASP A 88 41.20 12.79 44.27
CA ASP A 88 41.61 14.13 43.87
C ASP A 88 40.41 14.83 43.23
N PHE A 89 39.90 15.85 43.93
CA PHE A 89 38.76 16.61 43.47
C PHE A 89 39.13 17.62 42.39
N THR A 90 40.40 17.96 42.16
CA THR A 90 40.78 18.81 41.03
C THR A 90 40.59 18.08 39.70
N THR A 91 41.07 16.84 39.63
CA THR A 91 40.99 15.99 38.42
C THR A 91 39.75 15.08 38.39
N ASP A 92 38.98 15.04 39.48
CA ASP A 92 37.92 14.05 39.73
C ASP A 92 38.43 12.60 39.68
N THR A 93 39.73 12.37 39.91
CA THR A 93 40.33 11.04 39.86
C THR A 93 40.14 10.32 41.19
N VAL A 94 39.69 9.07 41.13
CA VAL A 94 39.64 8.17 42.28
C VAL A 94 40.67 7.08 42.09
N THR A 95 41.44 6.80 43.13
CA THR A 95 42.43 5.72 43.16
C THR A 95 42.16 4.79 44.33
N ILE A 96 42.22 3.48 44.09
CA ILE A 96 41.92 2.46 45.09
C ILE A 96 43.09 1.49 45.20
N HIS A 97 43.55 1.29 46.42
CA HIS A 97 44.57 0.30 46.77
C HIS A 97 44.03 -0.69 47.81
N ARG A 98 44.46 -1.94 47.71
CA ARG A 98 44.34 -2.90 48.81
C ARG A 98 45.62 -2.83 49.63
N VAL A 99 45.50 -2.64 50.94
CA VAL A 99 46.67 -2.44 51.81
C VAL A 99 47.61 -3.64 51.83
N SER A 100 47.08 -4.86 51.62
CA SER A 100 47.90 -6.09 51.50
C SER A 100 48.72 -6.17 50.21
N GLU A 101 48.35 -5.40 49.18
CA GLU A 101 48.97 -5.38 47.85
C GLU A 101 49.24 -3.93 47.42
N PRO A 102 50.09 -3.18 48.13
CA PRO A 102 50.21 -1.73 47.95
C PRO A 102 50.72 -1.33 46.55
N GLU A 103 51.51 -2.19 45.91
CA GLU A 103 52.04 -1.97 44.55
C GLU A 103 50.98 -2.13 43.44
N LYS A 104 49.80 -2.69 43.76
CA LYS A 104 48.74 -2.95 42.79
C LYS A 104 47.58 -1.97 42.97
N ILE A 105 47.32 -1.20 41.93
CA ILE A 105 46.13 -0.34 41.84
C ILE A 105 44.93 -1.24 41.48
N ILE A 106 43.90 -1.25 42.32
CA ILE A 106 42.65 -1.96 42.03
C ILE A 106 41.86 -1.19 40.97
N PHE A 107 41.80 0.13 41.14
CA PHE A 107 41.05 1.02 40.26
C PHE A 107 41.71 2.40 40.25
N GLN A 108 41.80 3.00 39.07
CA GLN A 108 42.11 4.41 38.90
C GLN A 108 41.30 4.95 37.71
N GLY A 109 40.50 5.98 37.94
CA GLY A 109 39.60 6.52 36.91
C GLY A 109 38.96 7.85 37.29
N CYS A 110 38.37 8.53 36.30
CA CYS A 110 37.78 9.87 36.50
C CYS A 110 36.27 9.77 36.81
N ILE A 111 35.88 10.09 38.04
CA ILE A 111 34.53 9.98 38.58
C ILE A 111 33.94 11.37 38.86
N LYS A 112 33.47 12.03 37.79
CA LYS A 112 32.87 13.36 37.85
C LYS A 112 31.48 13.37 38.53
N PRO A 113 31.03 14.51 39.07
CA PRO A 113 29.63 14.67 39.49
C PRO A 113 28.66 14.34 38.36
N ARG A 114 27.70 13.43 38.62
CA ARG A 114 26.77 12.86 37.62
C ARG A 114 27.45 12.15 36.44
N GLY A 115 28.64 11.61 36.67
CA GLY A 115 29.40 10.83 35.69
C GLY A 115 28.59 9.63 35.16
N ARG A 116 28.89 9.25 33.92
CA ARG A 116 28.41 8.02 33.27
C ARG A 116 29.56 7.41 32.48
N GLY A 117 29.46 6.13 32.17
CA GLY A 117 30.47 5.40 31.40
C GLY A 117 31.24 4.40 32.27
N ILE A 118 32.21 3.75 31.63
CA ILE A 118 32.84 2.52 32.15
C ILE A 118 33.52 2.75 33.51
N ASP A 119 34.29 3.83 33.68
CA ASP A 119 34.94 4.14 34.96
C ASP A 119 33.93 4.29 36.11
N TYR A 120 32.79 4.92 35.84
CA TYR A 120 31.72 5.09 36.82
C TYR A 120 31.06 3.75 37.18
N GLU A 121 30.80 2.89 36.19
CA GLU A 121 30.24 1.56 36.40
C GLU A 121 31.20 0.67 37.20
N LEU A 122 32.48 0.63 36.84
CA LEU A 122 33.50 -0.14 37.57
C LEU A 122 33.67 0.34 39.02
N TYR A 123 33.67 1.66 39.23
CA TYR A 123 33.74 2.21 40.59
C TYR A 123 32.48 1.92 41.40
N SER A 124 31.30 2.04 40.78
CA SER A 124 30.01 1.69 41.38
C SER A 124 29.98 0.23 41.79
N ASP A 125 30.44 -0.68 40.93
CA ASP A 125 30.53 -2.12 41.21
C ASP A 125 31.48 -2.39 42.38
N PHE A 126 32.62 -1.69 42.46
CA PHE A 126 33.52 -1.79 43.60
C PHE A 126 32.84 -1.36 44.91
N LEU A 127 32.16 -0.20 44.94
CA LEU A 127 31.42 0.25 46.12
C LEU A 127 30.29 -0.72 46.50
N GLN A 128 29.57 -1.24 45.50
CA GLN A 128 28.55 -2.26 45.67
C GLN A 128 29.14 -3.53 46.32
N GLU A 129 30.35 -3.92 45.95
CA GLU A 129 31.06 -5.05 46.54
C GLU A 129 31.47 -4.80 48.00
N ILE A 130 32.09 -3.66 48.30
CA ILE A 130 32.68 -3.41 49.63
C ILE A 130 31.72 -2.79 50.65
N ILE A 131 30.66 -2.09 50.22
CA ILE A 131 29.70 -1.37 51.08
C ILE A 131 28.27 -1.93 50.92
N GLY A 132 27.95 -2.57 49.79
CA GLY A 132 26.62 -3.15 49.52
C GLY A 132 25.69 -2.23 48.73
N PHE A 133 26.11 -1.00 48.44
CA PHE A 133 25.45 -0.03 47.56
C PHE A 133 26.48 0.98 47.05
N SER A 134 26.15 1.70 45.98
CA SER A 134 27.07 2.63 45.31
C SER A 134 26.67 4.11 45.37
N THR A 135 25.54 4.44 45.99
CA THR A 135 24.99 5.81 45.98
C THR A 135 25.07 6.50 47.33
N LEU A 136 25.37 7.81 47.30
CA LEU A 136 25.36 8.68 48.49
C LEU A 136 23.98 8.72 49.16
N ASP A 137 22.90 8.68 48.37
CA ASP A 137 21.54 8.74 48.91
C ASP A 137 21.24 7.54 49.82
N ILE A 138 21.60 6.33 49.39
CA ILE A 138 21.45 5.15 50.24
C ILE A 138 22.35 5.25 51.46
N PHE A 139 23.59 5.74 51.32
CA PHE A 139 24.47 5.98 52.46
C PHE A 139 23.83 6.93 53.48
N GLN A 140 23.39 8.12 53.05
CA GLN A 140 22.79 9.13 53.91
C GLN A 140 21.51 8.63 54.61
N LEU A 141 20.72 7.80 53.92
CA LEU A 141 19.49 7.23 54.48
C LEU A 141 19.74 6.08 55.48
N THR A 142 20.94 5.48 55.46
CA THR A 142 21.25 4.27 56.24
C THR A 142 22.25 4.51 57.37
N THR A 143 23.35 5.21 57.09
CA THR A 143 24.50 5.36 58.00
C THR A 143 24.55 6.72 58.69
N LEU A 144 24.01 7.76 58.04
CA LEU A 144 24.08 9.13 58.53
C LEU A 144 22.83 9.51 59.33
N VAL A 145 23.02 10.07 60.52
CA VAL A 145 21.94 10.64 61.34
C VAL A 145 22.27 12.09 61.62
N GLU A 146 21.63 13.00 60.90
CA GLU A 146 21.84 14.45 61.04
C GLU A 146 21.10 15.05 62.25
N GLN A 147 21.30 16.35 62.49
CA GLN A 147 20.62 17.11 63.54
C GLN A 147 19.09 17.05 63.34
N MET A 148 18.34 16.78 64.42
CA MET A 148 16.91 16.39 64.37
C MET A 148 16.62 15.07 63.63
N GLY A 149 17.65 14.25 63.41
CA GLY A 149 17.59 13.03 62.63
C GLY A 149 16.78 11.93 63.28
N MET A 150 16.62 11.85 64.61
CA MET A 150 15.79 10.81 65.25
C MET A 150 14.29 11.12 65.22
N LYS A 151 13.76 11.50 64.05
CA LYS A 151 12.31 11.60 63.84
C LYS A 151 11.69 10.21 64.07
N THR A 152 10.54 10.17 64.75
CA THR A 152 9.73 8.97 64.94
C THR A 152 8.96 8.60 63.67
N GLU A 153 9.59 8.75 62.51
CA GLU A 153 9.06 8.40 61.20
C GLU A 153 10.20 7.97 60.29
N ILE A 154 9.93 6.98 59.45
CA ILE A 154 10.81 6.59 58.35
C ILE A 154 10.64 7.62 57.24
N SER A 155 11.72 8.06 56.61
CA SER A 155 11.62 8.95 55.47
C SER A 155 10.84 8.29 54.32
N GLN A 156 10.18 9.09 53.48
CA GLN A 156 9.46 8.54 52.32
C GLN A 156 10.41 7.78 51.38
N GLU A 157 11.66 8.22 51.34
CA GLU A 157 12.76 7.68 50.56
C GLU A 157 13.14 6.26 51.03
N ILE A 158 13.23 6.01 52.34
CA ILE A 158 13.50 4.66 52.85
C ILE A 158 12.32 3.72 52.59
N ARG A 159 11.08 4.22 52.74
CA ARG A 159 9.89 3.42 52.39
C ARG A 159 9.87 3.02 50.92
N GLN A 160 10.28 3.94 50.04
CA GLN A 160 10.43 3.72 48.61
C GLN A 160 11.54 2.70 48.30
N LEU A 161 12.71 2.81 48.94
CA LEU A 161 13.80 1.85 48.75
C LEU A 161 13.42 0.43 49.18
N ILE A 162 12.72 0.26 50.31
CA ILE A 162 12.30 -1.05 50.83
C ILE A 162 11.16 -1.63 50.01
N SER A 163 10.24 -0.79 49.52
CA SER A 163 9.19 -1.21 48.60
C SER A 163 9.70 -1.46 47.18
N GLY A 164 11.01 -1.50 46.94
CA GLY A 164 11.58 -1.74 45.60
C GLY A 164 11.32 -0.61 44.61
N ALA A 165 10.78 0.53 45.07
CA ALA A 165 10.60 1.73 44.30
C ALA A 165 11.86 2.60 44.42
N GLU A 166 12.99 2.15 43.87
CA GLU A 166 13.88 3.17 43.31
C GLU A 166 13.05 3.95 42.29
N LYS A 167 13.02 5.27 42.49
CA LYS A 167 11.97 6.19 42.05
C LYS A 167 11.88 6.36 40.52
N THR A 168 12.67 5.63 39.74
CA THR A 168 12.82 5.91 38.31
C THR A 168 12.82 4.68 37.40
N ASP A 169 13.33 3.50 37.75
CA ASP A 169 13.45 2.46 36.73
C ASP A 169 12.20 1.58 36.60
N TYR A 170 11.76 0.87 37.65
CA TYR A 170 10.62 -0.07 37.51
C TYR A 170 9.32 0.64 37.11
N ILE A 171 8.89 1.67 37.84
CA ILE A 171 7.60 2.34 37.60
C ILE A 171 7.60 3.00 36.22
N GLN A 172 8.72 3.60 35.82
CA GLN A 172 8.83 4.25 34.50
C GLN A 172 8.93 3.22 33.36
N ILE A 173 9.63 2.10 33.56
CA ILE A 173 9.68 0.98 32.61
C ILE A 173 8.28 0.38 32.46
N ALA A 174 7.59 0.06 33.56
CA ALA A 174 6.22 -0.46 33.55
C ALA A 174 5.27 0.52 32.85
N HIS A 175 5.32 1.81 33.19
CA HIS A 175 4.51 2.84 32.53
C HIS A 175 4.85 2.98 31.03
N ASN A 176 6.11 2.88 30.64
CA ASN A 176 6.52 2.90 29.23
C ASN A 176 6.01 1.67 28.47
N LEU A 177 6.09 0.47 29.06
CA LEU A 177 5.55 -0.75 28.46
C LEU A 177 4.02 -0.66 28.33
N GLU A 178 3.32 -0.17 29.36
CA GLU A 178 1.89 0.10 29.28
C GLU A 178 1.56 1.11 28.18
N SER A 179 2.32 2.21 28.08
CA SER A 179 2.11 3.24 27.06
C SER A 179 2.23 2.65 25.65
N GLN A 180 3.29 1.88 25.39
CA GLN A 180 3.45 1.18 24.10
C GLN A 180 2.30 0.23 23.82
N LEU A 181 1.75 -0.41 24.86
CA LEU A 181 0.67 -1.35 24.72
C LEU A 181 -0.68 -0.64 24.48
N LYS A 182 -0.92 0.52 25.12
CA LYS A 182 -2.06 1.42 24.87
C LYS A 182 -2.09 1.94 23.43
N ASP A 183 -0.93 2.13 22.81
CA ASP A 183 -0.80 2.50 21.39
C ASP A 183 -1.12 1.36 20.43
N LEU A 184 -0.89 0.12 20.84
CA LEU A 184 -1.07 -1.06 19.98
C LEU A 184 -2.50 -1.57 19.95
N THR A 185 -3.18 -1.58 21.10
CA THR A 185 -4.49 -2.24 21.24
C THR A 185 -5.37 -1.52 22.25
N LYS A 186 -6.68 -1.57 22.03
CA LYS A 186 -7.65 -1.08 23.01
C LYS A 186 -7.90 -2.03 24.19
N SER A 187 -7.41 -3.27 24.13
CA SER A 187 -7.73 -4.32 25.13
C SER A 187 -6.49 -5.02 25.64
N PHE A 188 -6.30 -4.96 26.95
CA PHE A 188 -5.19 -5.57 27.68
C PHE A 188 -5.56 -5.80 29.16
N PRO A 189 -4.77 -6.60 29.91
CA PRO A 189 -5.10 -6.92 31.30
C PRO A 189 -5.37 -5.67 32.15
N GLY A 190 -6.48 -5.66 32.88
CA GLY A 190 -6.84 -4.57 33.78
C GLY A 190 -7.39 -3.29 33.14
N SER A 191 -7.47 -3.19 31.80
CA SER A 191 -7.94 -1.96 31.15
C SER A 191 -8.52 -2.18 29.75
N LYS A 192 -9.63 -1.48 29.48
CA LYS A 192 -10.29 -1.45 28.17
C LYS A 192 -10.47 0.00 27.73
N LEU A 193 -9.72 0.39 26.71
CA LEU A 193 -9.76 1.74 26.16
C LEU A 193 -10.89 1.90 25.15
N ILE A 194 -11.35 3.14 25.00
CA ILE A 194 -12.31 3.57 23.98
C ILE A 194 -11.53 4.02 22.74
N GLY A 195 -12.04 3.65 21.56
CA GLY A 195 -11.42 3.96 20.27
C GLY A 195 -10.55 2.83 19.72
N LYS A 196 -10.38 2.83 18.40
CA LYS A 196 -9.48 1.89 17.71
C LYS A 196 -8.03 2.31 17.94
N ARG A 197 -7.13 1.33 17.86
CA ARG A 197 -5.68 1.51 17.89
C ARG A 197 -5.09 0.77 16.70
N LYS A 198 -3.76 0.75 16.59
CA LYS A 198 -3.06 0.18 15.44
C LYS A 198 -3.52 -1.23 15.04
N ILE A 199 -3.72 -2.12 16.03
CA ILE A 199 -4.18 -3.49 15.74
C ILE A 199 -5.62 -3.47 15.21
N GLU A 200 -6.54 -2.78 15.90
CA GLU A 200 -7.95 -2.76 15.48
C GLU A 200 -8.18 -1.99 14.17
N GLU A 201 -7.36 -0.98 13.87
CA GLU A 201 -7.34 -0.25 12.58
C GLU A 201 -6.88 -1.14 11.44
N ILE A 202 -5.80 -1.90 11.63
CA ILE A 202 -5.30 -2.84 10.62
C ILE A 202 -6.29 -4.00 10.42
N GLU A 203 -6.89 -4.54 11.48
CA GLU A 203 -7.92 -5.58 11.37
C GLU A 203 -9.12 -5.12 10.56
N GLU A 204 -9.57 -3.88 10.78
CA GLU A 204 -10.65 -3.28 9.98
C GLU A 204 -10.24 -3.08 8.53
N ARG A 205 -9.03 -2.56 8.25
CA ARG A 205 -8.54 -2.37 6.89
C ARG A 205 -8.44 -3.70 6.14
N ILE A 206 -7.93 -4.75 6.78
CA ILE A 206 -7.89 -6.11 6.22
C ILE A 206 -9.30 -6.61 5.94
N SER A 207 -10.26 -6.36 6.84
CA SER A 207 -11.66 -6.76 6.62
C SER A 207 -12.29 -6.06 5.41
N ILE A 208 -12.02 -4.76 5.23
CA ILE A 208 -12.50 -3.98 4.08
C ILE A 208 -11.89 -4.50 2.79
N LEU A 209 -10.56 -4.66 2.75
CA LEU A 209 -9.85 -5.20 1.59
C LEU A 209 -10.32 -6.61 1.24
N SER A 210 -10.55 -7.47 2.24
CA SER A 210 -11.00 -8.84 2.01
C SER A 210 -12.38 -8.91 1.36
N ARG A 211 -13.31 -8.02 1.75
CA ARG A 211 -14.61 -7.90 1.08
C ARG A 211 -14.45 -7.43 -0.35
N ALA A 212 -13.67 -6.37 -0.56
CA ALA A 212 -13.49 -5.78 -1.88
C ALA A 212 -12.74 -6.71 -2.86
N ILE A 213 -11.79 -7.53 -2.38
CA ILE A 213 -11.15 -8.60 -3.17
C ILE A 213 -12.17 -9.68 -3.55
N GLY A 214 -13.08 -10.06 -2.65
CA GLY A 214 -14.18 -10.98 -2.95
C GLY A 214 -15.05 -10.46 -4.11
N ASP A 215 -15.49 -9.20 -4.01
CA ASP A 215 -16.30 -8.55 -5.04
C ASP A 215 -15.56 -8.41 -6.39
N ALA A 216 -14.24 -8.28 -6.37
CA ALA A 216 -13.41 -8.25 -7.59
C ALA A 216 -13.23 -9.65 -8.19
N HIS A 217 -13.11 -10.69 -7.37
CA HIS A 217 -13.00 -12.07 -7.84
C HIS A 217 -14.28 -12.54 -8.54
N ASP A 218 -15.45 -12.16 -8.02
CA ASP A 218 -16.74 -12.44 -8.68
C ASP A 218 -16.80 -11.79 -10.08
N ARG A 219 -16.24 -10.59 -10.23
CA ARG A 219 -16.14 -9.91 -11.54
C ARG A 219 -15.18 -10.59 -12.51
N VAL A 220 -14.10 -11.23 -12.03
CA VAL A 220 -13.21 -12.05 -12.89
C VAL A 220 -13.99 -13.21 -13.53
N ILE A 221 -14.89 -13.83 -12.77
CA ILE A 221 -15.75 -14.90 -13.28
C ILE A 221 -16.69 -14.34 -14.37
N GLU A 222 -17.27 -13.15 -14.15
CA GLU A 222 -18.08 -12.46 -15.17
C GLU A 222 -17.29 -12.15 -16.45
N VAL A 223 -16.01 -11.78 -16.35
CA VAL A 223 -15.13 -11.59 -17.52
C VAL A 223 -15.03 -12.87 -18.34
N GLY A 224 -14.82 -14.02 -17.68
CA GLY A 224 -14.76 -15.32 -18.36
C GLY A 224 -16.05 -15.65 -19.12
N HIS A 225 -17.20 -15.37 -18.51
CA HIS A 225 -18.50 -15.51 -19.17
C HIS A 225 -18.65 -14.57 -20.37
N CYS A 226 -18.33 -13.28 -20.22
CA CYS A 226 -18.38 -12.31 -21.31
C CYS A 226 -17.47 -12.72 -22.48
N GLN A 227 -16.25 -13.20 -22.23
CA GLN A 227 -15.35 -13.69 -23.28
C GLN A 227 -15.94 -14.87 -24.05
N SER A 228 -16.58 -15.81 -23.33
CA SER A 228 -17.24 -16.94 -23.98
C SER A 228 -18.42 -16.48 -24.85
N GLU A 229 -19.22 -15.52 -24.39
CA GLU A 229 -20.35 -14.99 -25.16
C GLU A 229 -19.88 -14.15 -26.37
N ILE A 230 -18.81 -13.34 -26.23
CA ILE A 230 -18.19 -12.62 -27.36
C ILE A 230 -17.79 -13.62 -28.44
N LYS A 231 -17.07 -14.68 -28.08
CA LYS A 231 -16.60 -15.69 -29.03
C LYS A 231 -17.75 -16.41 -29.75
N LYS A 232 -18.85 -16.71 -29.05
CA LYS A 232 -20.06 -17.27 -29.66
C LYS A 232 -20.68 -16.30 -30.66
N THR A 233 -20.81 -15.02 -30.27
CA THR A 233 -21.40 -13.98 -31.12
C THR A 233 -20.53 -13.68 -32.34
N GLU A 234 -19.21 -13.64 -32.21
CA GLU A 234 -18.26 -13.52 -33.33
C GLU A 234 -18.45 -14.66 -34.34
N THR A 235 -18.57 -15.90 -33.86
CA THR A 235 -18.78 -17.08 -34.71
C THR A 235 -20.13 -17.00 -35.44
N GLN A 236 -21.19 -16.55 -34.75
CA GLN A 236 -22.50 -16.33 -35.37
C GLN A 236 -22.45 -15.22 -36.41
N LEU A 237 -21.75 -14.13 -36.12
CA LEU A 237 -21.59 -12.99 -37.03
C LEU A 237 -20.83 -13.41 -38.29
N GLN A 238 -19.72 -14.14 -38.17
CA GLN A 238 -18.98 -14.68 -39.31
C GLN A 238 -19.85 -15.58 -40.19
N ASN A 239 -20.67 -16.44 -39.59
CA ASN A 239 -21.60 -17.30 -40.35
C ASN A 239 -22.68 -16.47 -41.06
N LEU A 240 -23.22 -15.43 -40.42
CA LEU A 240 -24.21 -14.53 -41.04
C LEU A 240 -23.60 -13.73 -42.18
N GLN A 241 -22.38 -13.21 -42.01
CA GLN A 241 -21.63 -12.49 -43.05
C GLN A 241 -21.34 -13.40 -44.25
N LYS A 242 -20.86 -14.62 -44.02
CA LYS A 242 -20.65 -15.61 -45.09
C LYS A 242 -21.94 -15.92 -45.86
N ASN A 243 -23.06 -16.07 -45.16
CA ASN A 243 -24.37 -16.28 -45.79
C ASN A 243 -24.80 -15.06 -46.60
N TYR A 244 -24.58 -13.85 -46.08
CA TYR A 244 -24.86 -12.61 -46.79
C TYR A 244 -24.03 -12.47 -48.07
N ASP A 245 -22.73 -12.74 -48.01
CA ASP A 245 -21.83 -12.69 -49.17
C ASP A 245 -22.24 -13.71 -50.24
N THR A 246 -22.60 -14.93 -49.83
CA THR A 246 -23.07 -15.98 -50.75
C THR A 246 -24.37 -15.57 -51.46
N GLU A 247 -25.33 -15.01 -50.74
CA GLU A 247 -26.59 -14.53 -51.31
C GLU A 247 -26.37 -13.30 -52.21
N ARG A 248 -25.42 -12.43 -51.86
CA ARG A 248 -25.04 -11.26 -52.66
C ARG A 248 -24.44 -11.68 -54.00
N GLU A 249 -23.46 -12.59 -53.99
CA GLU A 249 -22.83 -13.13 -55.20
C GLU A 249 -23.89 -13.80 -56.10
N GLY A 250 -24.79 -14.58 -55.50
CA GLY A 250 -25.92 -15.19 -56.21
C GLY A 250 -26.87 -14.15 -56.83
N LEU A 251 -27.16 -13.06 -56.12
CA LEU A 251 -28.01 -11.98 -56.62
C LEU A 251 -27.35 -11.22 -57.79
N GLU A 252 -26.05 -10.96 -57.71
CA GLU A 252 -25.27 -10.32 -58.78
C GLU A 252 -25.25 -11.19 -60.05
N ALA A 253 -25.07 -12.51 -59.91
CA ALA A 253 -25.16 -13.46 -61.01
C ALA A 253 -26.57 -13.51 -61.63
N LEU A 254 -27.60 -13.56 -60.79
CA LEU A 254 -29.00 -13.54 -61.23
C LEU A 254 -29.37 -12.24 -61.97
N GLN A 255 -28.88 -11.09 -61.50
CA GLN A 255 -29.08 -9.80 -62.18
C GLN A 255 -28.48 -9.79 -63.58
N LYS A 256 -27.24 -10.27 -63.72
CA LYS A 256 -26.59 -10.41 -65.04
C LYS A 256 -27.38 -11.34 -65.96
N TYR A 257 -27.89 -12.46 -65.44
CA TYR A 257 -28.68 -13.41 -66.21
C TYR A 257 -30.02 -12.80 -66.69
N ILE A 258 -30.79 -12.17 -65.80
CA ILE A 258 -32.07 -11.51 -66.14
C ILE A 258 -31.85 -10.42 -67.18
N GLN A 259 -30.77 -9.65 -67.07
CA GLN A 259 -30.42 -8.60 -68.04
C GLN A 259 -30.15 -9.19 -69.43
N ASN A 260 -29.29 -10.22 -69.50
CA ASN A 260 -29.01 -10.91 -70.76
C ASN A 260 -30.26 -11.55 -71.38
N GLU A 261 -31.17 -12.10 -70.57
CA GLU A 261 -32.43 -12.68 -71.06
C GLU A 261 -33.37 -11.62 -71.64
N ARG A 262 -33.42 -10.41 -71.03
CA ARG A 262 -34.17 -9.28 -71.60
C ARG A 262 -33.56 -8.80 -72.91
N ASP A 263 -32.24 -8.69 -72.97
CA ASP A 263 -31.53 -8.21 -74.16
C ASP A 263 -31.73 -9.17 -75.34
N LEU A 264 -31.65 -10.48 -75.08
CA LEU A 264 -31.98 -11.52 -76.07
C LEU A 264 -33.43 -11.45 -76.55
N LEU A 265 -34.39 -11.29 -75.62
CA LEU A 265 -35.81 -11.19 -75.97
C LEU A 265 -36.10 -9.95 -76.82
N ASN A 266 -35.45 -8.82 -76.54
CA ASN A 266 -35.57 -7.60 -77.32
C ASN A 266 -34.96 -7.76 -78.71
N ALA A 267 -33.74 -8.30 -78.81
CA ALA A 267 -33.09 -8.56 -80.09
C ALA A 267 -33.91 -9.54 -80.96
N GLN A 268 -34.52 -10.58 -80.38
CA GLN A 268 -35.41 -11.50 -81.08
C GLN A 268 -36.73 -10.85 -81.55
N LYS A 269 -37.23 -9.84 -80.83
CA LYS A 269 -38.41 -9.07 -81.26
C LYS A 269 -38.05 -8.17 -82.43
N GLU A 270 -36.93 -7.47 -82.36
CA GLU A 270 -36.42 -6.62 -83.43
C GLU A 270 -36.14 -7.44 -84.69
N LEU A 271 -35.47 -8.60 -84.56
CA LEU A 271 -35.25 -9.53 -85.67
C LEU A 271 -36.57 -9.96 -86.33
N ARG A 272 -37.61 -10.29 -85.54
CA ARG A 272 -38.93 -10.66 -86.06
C ARG A 272 -39.65 -9.52 -86.80
N ILE A 273 -39.42 -8.27 -86.39
CA ILE A 273 -39.94 -7.09 -87.09
C ILE A 273 -39.21 -6.96 -88.43
N PHE A 274 -37.88 -7.02 -88.41
CA PHE A 274 -37.05 -7.00 -89.62
C PHE A 274 -37.37 -8.15 -90.59
N GLU A 275 -37.61 -9.38 -90.11
CA GLU A 275 -38.01 -10.52 -90.95
C GLU A 275 -39.33 -10.24 -91.68
N LYS A 276 -40.32 -9.68 -90.98
CA LYS A 276 -41.62 -9.32 -91.59
C LYS A 276 -41.45 -8.25 -92.66
N GLU A 277 -40.62 -7.25 -92.41
CA GLU A 277 -40.30 -6.19 -93.38
C GLU A 277 -39.53 -6.76 -94.58
N LEU A 278 -38.50 -7.58 -94.39
CA LEU A 278 -37.80 -8.26 -95.48
C LEU A 278 -38.73 -9.16 -96.31
N GLN A 279 -39.71 -9.81 -95.68
CA GLN A 279 -40.68 -10.65 -96.38
C GLN A 279 -41.67 -9.84 -97.23
N THR A 280 -42.14 -8.68 -96.75
CA THR A 280 -42.95 -7.76 -97.56
C THR A 280 -42.15 -7.20 -98.74
N PHE A 281 -40.88 -6.83 -98.53
CA PHE A 281 -39.97 -6.44 -99.61
C PHE A 281 -39.76 -7.58 -100.63
N SER A 282 -39.60 -8.83 -100.18
CA SER A 282 -39.43 -9.98 -101.10
C SER A 282 -40.67 -10.25 -101.94
N ASN A 283 -41.87 -10.09 -101.35
CA ASN A 283 -43.14 -10.25 -102.04
C ASN A 283 -43.35 -9.11 -103.05
N LEU A 284 -42.96 -7.88 -102.71
CA LEU A 284 -42.97 -6.75 -103.62
C LEU A 284 -42.02 -7.00 -104.80
N LYS A 285 -40.80 -7.51 -104.56
CA LYS A 285 -39.84 -7.87 -105.61
C LYS A 285 -40.37 -8.97 -106.54
N LYS A 286 -40.98 -10.03 -105.99
CA LYS A 286 -41.62 -11.10 -106.80
C LYS A 286 -42.76 -10.57 -107.68
N SER A 287 -43.55 -9.62 -107.17
CA SER A 287 -44.62 -8.98 -107.95
C SER A 287 -44.09 -8.08 -109.08
N ILE A 288 -42.91 -7.49 -108.89
CA ILE A 288 -42.22 -6.66 -109.91
C ILE A 288 -41.55 -7.55 -110.98
N ASP A 289 -40.93 -8.66 -110.61
CA ASP A 289 -40.35 -9.63 -111.57
C ASP A 289 -41.42 -10.33 -112.41
N ALA A 290 -42.62 -10.56 -111.85
CA ALA A 290 -43.77 -11.03 -112.60
C ALA A 290 -44.31 -9.98 -113.60
N MET A 291 -44.20 -8.68 -113.29
CA MET A 291 -44.59 -7.57 -114.18
C MET A 291 -43.57 -7.27 -115.28
N SER A 292 -42.27 -7.57 -115.09
CA SER A 292 -41.23 -7.30 -116.09
C SER A 292 -41.27 -8.31 -117.25
N HIS A 293 -41.67 -9.56 -116.98
CA HIS A 293 -41.65 -10.64 -117.97
C HIS A 293 -42.73 -10.53 -119.05
N GLU A 294 -43.88 -9.88 -118.77
CA GLU A 294 -44.96 -9.62 -119.76
C GLU A 294 -44.66 -8.44 -120.71
N SER A 295 -43.68 -7.59 -120.41
CA SER A 295 -43.47 -6.32 -121.10
C SER A 295 -42.45 -6.36 -122.27
N HIS A 296 -41.57 -7.37 -122.31
CA HIS A 296 -40.54 -7.47 -123.34
C HIS A 296 -41.04 -8.02 -124.70
N LEU A 297 -42.11 -8.82 -124.72
CA LEU A 297 -42.67 -9.39 -125.95
C LEU A 297 -43.42 -8.34 -126.81
N THR A 298 -44.07 -7.38 -126.15
CA THR A 298 -44.83 -6.31 -126.80
C THR A 298 -43.94 -5.22 -127.39
N TYR A 299 -42.76 -4.97 -126.80
CA TYR A 299 -41.81 -3.97 -127.30
C TYR A 299 -41.18 -4.36 -128.65
N TRP A 300 -40.82 -5.65 -128.82
CA TRP A 300 -40.26 -6.16 -130.08
C TRP A 300 -41.27 -6.21 -131.23
N MET A 301 -42.56 -6.42 -130.93
CA MET A 301 -43.61 -6.40 -131.94
C MET A 301 -43.87 -4.99 -132.50
N VAL A 302 -43.75 -3.95 -131.67
CA VAL A 302 -44.06 -2.57 -132.06
C VAL A 302 -42.94 -1.96 -132.92
N THR A 303 -41.68 -2.29 -132.68
CA THR A 303 -40.55 -1.81 -133.50
C THR A 303 -40.55 -2.42 -134.91
N ALA A 304 -40.94 -3.68 -135.06
CA ALA A 304 -41.07 -4.34 -136.36
C ALA A 304 -42.22 -3.76 -137.21
N ALA A 305 -43.36 -3.41 -136.58
CA ALA A 305 -44.52 -2.85 -137.27
C ALA A 305 -44.25 -1.45 -137.86
N ILE A 306 -43.47 -0.62 -137.16
CA ILE A 306 -43.12 0.74 -137.63
C ILE A 306 -42.21 0.70 -138.86
N PHE A 307 -41.28 -0.28 -138.92
CA PHE A 307 -40.39 -0.45 -140.07
C PHE A 307 -41.13 -0.90 -141.34
N ILE A 308 -42.13 -1.77 -141.19
CA ILE A 308 -42.95 -2.23 -142.32
C ILE A 308 -43.84 -1.10 -142.86
N ALA A 309 -44.40 -0.29 -141.97
CA ALA A 309 -45.26 0.83 -142.33
C ALA A 309 -44.50 1.93 -143.10
N THR A 310 -43.25 2.22 -142.73
CA THR A 310 -42.45 3.25 -143.44
C THR A 310 -42.03 2.81 -144.84
N VAL A 311 -41.72 1.53 -145.04
CA VAL A 311 -41.41 0.95 -146.37
C VAL A 311 -42.65 0.90 -147.28
N ALA A 312 -43.83 0.59 -146.71
CA ALA A 312 -45.09 0.56 -147.46
C ALA A 312 -45.52 1.96 -147.94
N VAL A 313 -45.35 2.99 -147.10
CA VAL A 313 -45.75 4.37 -147.46
C VAL A 313 -44.79 4.99 -148.49
N SER A 314 -43.49 4.70 -148.39
CA SER A 314 -42.51 5.23 -149.35
C SER A 314 -42.60 4.58 -150.74
N SER A 315 -42.96 3.29 -150.82
CA SER A 315 -43.19 2.60 -152.09
C SER A 315 -44.50 2.99 -152.79
N ALA A 316 -45.57 3.22 -152.03
CA ALA A 316 -46.86 3.65 -152.57
C ALA A 316 -46.82 5.06 -153.20
N VAL A 317 -46.03 5.98 -152.64
CA VAL A 317 -45.94 7.38 -153.14
C VAL A 317 -45.19 7.49 -154.47
N TRP A 318 -44.26 6.58 -154.77
CA TRP A 318 -43.52 6.61 -156.05
C TRP A 318 -44.30 6.03 -157.23
N ILE A 319 -45.15 5.02 -156.99
CA ILE A 319 -45.90 4.31 -158.06
C ILE A 319 -47.14 5.09 -158.52
N LEU A 320 -47.72 5.94 -157.66
CA LEU A 320 -49.02 6.58 -157.92
C LEU A 320 -48.96 7.93 -158.68
N PHE A 321 -47.80 8.35 -159.19
CA PHE A 321 -47.60 9.70 -159.76
C PHE A 321 -48.23 9.98 -161.14
N ASN A 322 -49.10 9.14 -161.73
CA ASN A 322 -49.63 9.47 -163.06
C ASN A 322 -51.09 9.15 -163.47
N ILE A 323 -51.98 8.53 -162.66
CA ILE A 323 -53.27 8.08 -163.25
C ILE A 323 -54.59 8.33 -162.48
N LEU A 324 -54.69 8.60 -161.16
CA LEU A 324 -56.02 8.48 -160.50
C LEU A 324 -56.62 9.71 -159.79
N SER A 325 -57.97 9.72 -159.86
CA SER A 325 -58.92 10.77 -159.50
C SER A 325 -59.30 10.81 -158.00
N LEU A 326 -59.95 11.93 -157.63
CA LEU A 326 -60.25 12.47 -156.30
C LEU A 326 -60.79 11.48 -155.22
N THR A 327 -61.29 10.31 -155.60
CA THR A 327 -61.89 9.33 -154.69
C THR A 327 -60.86 8.62 -153.79
N ILE A 328 -59.58 8.54 -154.21
CA ILE A 328 -58.53 7.85 -153.45
C ILE A 328 -57.97 8.72 -152.30
N ILE A 329 -58.00 10.05 -152.44
CA ILE A 329 -57.45 10.98 -151.43
C ILE A 329 -58.28 10.95 -150.13
N ILE A 330 -59.61 10.75 -150.24
CA ILE A 330 -60.51 10.68 -149.07
C ILE A 330 -60.27 9.39 -148.26
N LEU A 331 -59.88 8.29 -148.91
CA LEU A 331 -59.57 7.04 -148.22
C LEU A 331 -58.27 7.13 -147.39
N ILE A 332 -57.27 7.84 -147.92
CA ILE A 332 -55.95 7.97 -147.27
C ILE A 332 -56.02 8.90 -146.04
N SER A 333 -56.85 9.96 -146.06
CA SER A 333 -56.96 10.87 -144.90
C SER A 333 -57.61 10.18 -143.68
N GLY A 334 -58.54 9.25 -143.91
CA GLY A 334 -59.16 8.46 -142.83
C GLY A 334 -58.18 7.54 -142.10
N ILE A 335 -57.18 7.00 -142.81
CA ILE A 335 -56.16 6.12 -142.21
C ILE A 335 -55.20 6.93 -141.35
N VAL A 336 -54.78 8.13 -141.79
CA VAL A 336 -53.84 8.98 -141.05
C VAL A 336 -54.44 9.48 -139.73
N LEU A 337 -55.73 9.84 -139.71
CA LEU A 337 -56.42 10.24 -138.48
C LEU A 337 -56.55 9.10 -137.45
N GLY A 338 -56.76 7.88 -137.92
CA GLY A 338 -56.77 6.68 -137.05
C GLY A 338 -55.42 6.40 -136.39
N VAL A 339 -54.31 6.59 -137.13
CA VAL A 339 -52.95 6.37 -136.60
C VAL A 339 -52.56 7.43 -135.55
N ILE A 340 -52.96 8.69 -135.74
CA ILE A 340 -52.67 9.78 -134.79
C ILE A 340 -53.42 9.57 -133.45
N SER A 341 -54.69 9.14 -133.49
CA SER A 341 -55.47 8.82 -132.29
C SER A 341 -54.88 7.64 -131.51
N TYR A 342 -54.40 6.60 -132.21
CA TYR A 342 -53.71 5.48 -131.59
C TYR A 342 -52.40 5.91 -130.91
N PHE A 343 -51.61 6.78 -131.55
CA PHE A 343 -50.32 7.24 -131.01
C PHE A 343 -50.46 8.09 -129.74
N LEU A 344 -51.49 8.93 -129.64
CA LEU A 344 -51.80 9.70 -128.42
C LEU A 344 -52.19 8.82 -127.22
N SER A 345 -52.81 7.66 -127.47
CA SER A 345 -53.18 6.71 -126.40
C SER A 345 -51.99 5.93 -125.82
N VAL A 346 -50.91 5.76 -126.60
CA VAL A 346 -49.70 5.03 -126.19
C VAL A 346 -48.77 5.90 -125.36
N SER A 347 -48.61 7.18 -125.69
CA SER A 347 -47.73 8.10 -124.95
C SER A 347 -48.22 8.36 -123.51
N ALA A 348 -49.54 8.42 -123.29
CA ALA A 348 -50.14 8.53 -121.96
C ALA A 348 -49.89 7.28 -121.08
N ARG A 349 -49.75 6.09 -121.67
CA ARG A 349 -49.46 4.83 -120.95
C ARG A 349 -47.98 4.67 -120.55
N LEU A 350 -47.04 5.36 -121.21
CA LEU A 350 -45.62 5.30 -120.84
C LEU A 350 -45.28 6.21 -119.64
N SER A 351 -45.94 7.37 -119.53
CA SER A 351 -45.73 8.33 -118.43
C SER A 351 -45.99 7.71 -117.04
N SER A 352 -47.02 6.88 -116.90
CA SER A 352 -47.35 6.21 -115.63
C SER A 352 -46.43 5.04 -115.24
N LYS A 353 -45.60 4.55 -116.17
CA LYS A 353 -44.62 3.48 -115.91
C LYS A 353 -43.27 4.02 -115.42
N VAL A 354 -42.88 5.24 -115.81
CA VAL A 354 -41.60 5.84 -115.41
C VAL A 354 -41.61 6.33 -113.95
N SER A 355 -42.76 6.78 -113.43
CA SER A 355 -42.90 7.17 -112.02
C SER A 355 -42.77 5.99 -111.06
N ARG A 356 -43.26 4.79 -111.44
CA ARG A 356 -43.11 3.56 -110.63
C ARG A 356 -41.67 3.05 -110.54
N LEU A 357 -40.86 3.25 -111.58
CA LEU A 357 -39.45 2.84 -111.57
C LEU A 357 -38.58 3.70 -110.64
N ARG A 358 -38.94 4.97 -110.41
CA ARG A 358 -38.26 5.85 -109.44
C ARG A 358 -38.52 5.44 -107.98
N GLU A 359 -39.73 4.96 -107.68
CA GLU A 359 -40.12 4.44 -106.36
C GLU A 359 -39.34 3.16 -105.98
N VAL A 360 -39.09 2.30 -106.96
CA VAL A 360 -38.37 1.02 -106.80
C VAL A 360 -36.87 1.19 -106.57
N SER A 361 -36.25 2.22 -107.18
CA SER A 361 -34.82 2.52 -106.98
C SER A 361 -34.51 2.91 -105.54
N ILE A 362 -35.39 3.71 -104.91
CA ILE A 362 -35.26 4.16 -103.51
C ILE A 362 -35.39 2.96 -102.57
N HIS A 363 -36.39 2.11 -102.77
CA HIS A 363 -36.65 0.91 -101.95
C HIS A 363 -35.56 -0.18 -102.06
N SER A 364 -34.73 -0.16 -103.11
CA SER A 364 -33.65 -1.14 -103.29
C SER A 364 -32.38 -0.83 -102.49
N SER A 365 -32.11 0.45 -102.21
CA SER A 365 -31.00 0.91 -101.36
C SER A 365 -31.29 0.59 -99.89
N ASP A 366 -32.52 0.88 -99.44
CA ASP A 366 -32.97 0.61 -98.07
C ASP A 366 -32.95 -0.90 -97.74
N ALA A 367 -33.16 -1.76 -98.74
CA ALA A 367 -33.14 -3.22 -98.58
C ALA A 367 -31.73 -3.82 -98.43
N GLU A 368 -30.69 -3.18 -98.97
CA GLU A 368 -29.29 -3.57 -98.73
C GLU A 368 -28.88 -3.20 -97.29
N GLU A 369 -29.19 -1.97 -96.84
CA GLU A 369 -28.94 -1.53 -95.46
C GLU A 369 -29.66 -2.42 -94.43
N MET A 370 -30.93 -2.77 -94.67
CA MET A 370 -31.68 -3.70 -93.81
C MET A 370 -31.06 -5.10 -93.75
N LYS A 371 -30.45 -5.60 -94.83
CA LYS A 371 -29.78 -6.92 -94.81
C LYS A 371 -28.50 -6.90 -93.99
N THR A 372 -27.73 -5.83 -94.07
CA THR A 372 -26.54 -5.64 -93.22
C THR A 372 -26.94 -5.55 -91.73
N GLU A 373 -27.99 -4.80 -91.42
CA GLU A 373 -28.46 -4.67 -90.03
C GLU A 373 -29.08 -5.98 -89.51
N TYR A 374 -29.81 -6.71 -90.35
CA TYR A 374 -30.31 -8.06 -90.04
C TYR A 374 -29.17 -9.03 -89.71
N LYS A 375 -28.09 -9.01 -90.50
CA LYS A 375 -26.93 -9.88 -90.27
C LYS A 375 -26.20 -9.50 -88.98
N ARG A 376 -26.08 -8.21 -88.68
CA ARG A 376 -25.53 -7.71 -87.42
C ARG A 376 -26.36 -8.15 -86.22
N LEU A 377 -27.69 -8.00 -86.28
CA LEU A 377 -28.61 -8.48 -85.25
C LEU A 377 -28.52 -10.00 -85.04
N GLN A 378 -28.32 -10.79 -86.10
CA GLN A 378 -28.07 -12.23 -85.98
C GLN A 378 -26.77 -12.55 -85.24
N GLU A 379 -25.70 -11.81 -85.52
CA GLU A 379 -24.41 -11.95 -84.82
C GLU A 379 -24.52 -11.54 -83.34
N GLU A 380 -25.25 -10.47 -83.04
CA GLU A 380 -25.54 -10.02 -81.66
C GLU A 380 -26.39 -11.04 -80.88
N ILE A 381 -27.40 -11.65 -81.50
CA ILE A 381 -28.20 -12.74 -80.91
C ILE A 381 -27.31 -13.96 -80.63
N LEU A 382 -26.46 -14.36 -81.58
CA LEU A 382 -25.56 -15.49 -81.40
C LEU A 382 -24.55 -15.26 -80.28
N TYR A 383 -24.04 -14.04 -80.17
CA TYR A 383 -23.17 -13.62 -79.08
C TYR A 383 -23.91 -13.63 -77.73
N ALA A 384 -25.11 -13.06 -77.67
CA ALA A 384 -25.96 -13.08 -76.46
C ALA A 384 -26.32 -14.51 -76.03
N ASP A 385 -26.63 -15.41 -76.96
CA ASP A 385 -26.88 -16.83 -76.69
C ASP A 385 -25.62 -17.55 -76.19
N SER A 386 -24.43 -17.24 -76.73
CA SER A 386 -23.17 -17.81 -76.25
C SER A 386 -22.85 -17.38 -74.81
N LEU A 387 -23.07 -16.10 -74.49
CA LEU A 387 -22.96 -15.55 -73.13
C LEU A 387 -23.96 -16.20 -72.17
N LYS A 388 -25.20 -16.39 -72.63
CA LYS A 388 -26.23 -17.12 -71.88
C LYS A 388 -25.82 -18.55 -71.59
N GLN A 389 -25.28 -19.28 -72.57
CA GLN A 389 -24.79 -20.65 -72.38
C GLN A 389 -23.60 -20.73 -71.42
N ALA A 390 -22.67 -19.76 -71.49
CA ALA A 390 -21.56 -19.67 -70.54
C ALA A 390 -22.07 -19.47 -69.09
N LEU A 391 -23.03 -18.57 -68.87
CA LEU A 391 -23.67 -18.34 -67.56
C LEU A 391 -24.46 -19.56 -67.07
N LEU A 392 -25.13 -20.30 -67.96
CA LEU A 392 -25.87 -21.53 -67.62
C LEU A 392 -24.95 -22.69 -67.23
N SER A 393 -23.72 -22.72 -67.75
CA SER A 393 -22.71 -23.73 -67.34
C SER A 393 -22.23 -23.51 -65.91
N GLU A 394 -22.19 -22.24 -65.47
CA GLU A 394 -21.78 -21.84 -64.14
C GLU A 394 -22.94 -21.93 -63.12
N TYR A 395 -24.18 -21.73 -63.59
CA TYR A 395 -25.40 -21.79 -62.76
C TYR A 395 -26.56 -22.56 -63.45
N PRO A 396 -26.54 -23.91 -63.42
CA PRO A 396 -27.49 -24.74 -64.16
C PRO A 396 -28.96 -24.59 -63.72
N SER A 397 -29.19 -24.16 -62.48
CA SER A 397 -30.53 -23.99 -61.88
C SER A 397 -31.38 -22.90 -62.55
N PHE A 398 -30.78 -21.99 -63.33
CA PHE A 398 -31.50 -20.92 -64.02
C PHE A 398 -32.16 -21.36 -65.34
N ALA A 399 -31.84 -22.55 -65.86
CA ALA A 399 -32.28 -23.02 -67.18
C ALA A 399 -33.80 -23.28 -67.30
N GLN A 400 -34.50 -23.51 -66.18
CA GLN A 400 -35.90 -23.98 -66.17
C GLN A 400 -36.94 -22.91 -65.80
N ALA A 401 -36.50 -21.69 -65.42
CA ALA A 401 -37.40 -20.64 -64.96
C ALA A 401 -37.63 -19.56 -66.03
N GLY A 402 -38.88 -19.13 -66.21
CA GLY A 402 -39.20 -17.99 -67.08
C GLY A 402 -38.85 -16.65 -66.42
N LEU A 403 -38.68 -15.60 -67.25
CA LEU A 403 -38.29 -14.25 -66.82
C LEU A 403 -39.09 -13.68 -65.63
N THR A 404 -40.41 -13.96 -65.55
CA THR A 404 -41.27 -13.53 -64.43
C THR A 404 -40.92 -14.24 -63.12
N ALA A 405 -40.70 -15.56 -63.15
CA ALA A 405 -40.30 -16.33 -61.99
C ALA A 405 -38.90 -15.93 -61.49
N LEU A 406 -37.98 -15.58 -62.39
CA LEU A 406 -36.65 -15.08 -62.05
C LEU A 406 -36.71 -13.71 -61.37
N THR A 407 -37.59 -12.80 -61.81
CA THR A 407 -37.78 -11.50 -61.15
C THR A 407 -38.43 -11.61 -59.77
N GLU A 408 -39.35 -12.55 -59.56
CA GLU A 408 -39.91 -12.85 -58.23
C GLU A 408 -38.85 -13.45 -57.30
N PHE A 409 -38.06 -14.40 -57.81
CA PHE A 409 -36.94 -15.00 -57.08
C PHE A 409 -35.91 -13.93 -56.67
N GLN A 410 -35.58 -12.99 -57.56
CA GLN A 410 -34.73 -11.84 -57.26
C GLN A 410 -35.29 -10.98 -56.12
N GLY A 411 -36.60 -10.75 -56.09
CA GLY A 411 -37.29 -10.03 -55.01
C GLY A 411 -37.15 -10.74 -53.66
N ASN A 412 -37.32 -12.07 -53.65
CA ASN A 412 -37.19 -12.90 -52.45
C ASN A 412 -35.75 -12.89 -51.90
N VAL A 413 -34.74 -13.04 -52.77
CA VAL A 413 -33.32 -12.96 -52.37
C VAL A 413 -33.01 -11.57 -51.79
N ARG A 414 -33.52 -10.49 -52.40
CA ARG A 414 -33.32 -9.12 -51.90
C ARG A 414 -33.96 -8.89 -50.53
N GLN A 415 -35.12 -9.48 -50.27
CA GLN A 415 -35.75 -9.42 -48.95
C GLN A 415 -34.94 -10.22 -47.92
N LYS A 416 -34.48 -11.42 -48.29
CA LYS A 416 -33.63 -12.26 -47.45
C LYS A 416 -32.30 -11.57 -47.10
N MET A 417 -31.71 -10.81 -48.03
CA MET A 417 -30.53 -10.00 -47.78
C MET A 417 -30.78 -8.88 -46.76
N LYS A 418 -31.91 -8.17 -46.85
CA LYS A 418 -32.29 -7.15 -45.85
C LYS A 418 -32.46 -7.77 -44.45
N ASP A 419 -33.08 -8.94 -44.38
CA ASP A 419 -33.24 -9.66 -43.11
C ASP A 419 -31.89 -10.10 -42.54
N LEU A 420 -30.94 -10.51 -43.39
CA LEU A 420 -29.56 -10.83 -43.01
C LEU A 420 -28.81 -9.59 -42.52
N GLU A 421 -28.91 -8.45 -43.21
CA GLU A 421 -28.32 -7.16 -42.78
C GLU A 421 -28.82 -6.74 -41.40
N GLU A 422 -30.12 -6.86 -41.14
CA GLU A 422 -30.67 -6.51 -39.84
C GLU A 422 -30.19 -7.45 -38.72
N LYS A 423 -30.05 -8.75 -39.04
CA LYS A 423 -29.47 -9.73 -38.10
C LYS A 423 -27.99 -9.46 -37.82
N ILE A 424 -27.21 -9.10 -38.84
CA ILE A 424 -25.80 -8.72 -38.71
C ILE A 424 -25.69 -7.48 -37.81
N ARG A 425 -26.45 -6.41 -38.09
CA ARG A 425 -26.45 -5.18 -37.30
C ARG A 425 -26.76 -5.43 -35.82
N LYS A 426 -27.81 -6.22 -35.53
CA LYS A 426 -28.17 -6.58 -34.15
C LYS A 426 -27.05 -7.33 -33.43
N LYS A 427 -26.34 -8.22 -34.14
CA LYS A 427 -25.20 -8.97 -33.58
C LYS A 427 -23.97 -8.09 -33.38
N GLU A 428 -23.72 -7.11 -34.25
CA GLU A 428 -22.67 -6.10 -34.07
C GLU A 428 -22.93 -5.19 -32.86
N GLU A 429 -24.18 -4.76 -32.67
CA GLU A 429 -24.59 -3.99 -31.48
C GLU A 429 -24.40 -4.82 -30.20
N GLU A 430 -24.84 -6.08 -30.19
CA GLU A 430 -24.64 -7.00 -29.07
C GLU A 430 -23.15 -7.16 -28.74
N LEU A 431 -22.30 -7.38 -29.76
CA LEU A 431 -20.86 -7.52 -29.60
C LEU A 431 -20.20 -6.25 -29.03
N LEU A 432 -20.64 -5.07 -29.47
CA LEU A 432 -20.15 -3.79 -28.93
C LEU A 432 -20.47 -3.64 -27.44
N THR A 433 -21.72 -3.92 -27.03
CA THR A 433 -22.13 -3.84 -25.62
C THR A 433 -21.34 -4.80 -24.73
N LEU A 434 -21.06 -6.00 -25.23
CA LEU A 434 -20.33 -7.03 -24.52
C LEU A 434 -18.84 -6.66 -24.36
N ASN A 435 -18.23 -6.06 -25.39
CA ASN A 435 -16.85 -5.55 -25.34
C ASN A 435 -16.68 -4.38 -24.37
N VAL A 436 -17.64 -3.44 -24.34
CA VAL A 436 -17.61 -2.34 -23.36
C VAL A 436 -17.70 -2.87 -21.93
N THR A 437 -18.57 -3.85 -21.70
CA THR A 437 -18.71 -4.51 -20.39
C THR A 437 -17.42 -5.23 -19.98
N LEU A 438 -16.79 -5.94 -20.92
CA LEU A 438 -15.52 -6.63 -20.70
C LEU A 438 -14.39 -5.68 -20.28
N GLU A 439 -14.23 -4.55 -20.98
CA GLU A 439 -13.18 -3.58 -20.66
C GLU A 439 -13.38 -2.95 -19.27
N ARG A 440 -14.62 -2.65 -18.89
CA ARG A 440 -14.94 -2.19 -17.53
C ARG A 440 -14.51 -3.21 -16.48
N CYS A 441 -14.86 -4.48 -16.68
CA CYS A 441 -14.51 -5.53 -15.72
C CYS A 441 -12.99 -5.81 -15.69
N ARG A 442 -12.25 -5.61 -16.79
CA ARG A 442 -10.78 -5.78 -16.83
C ARG A 442 -10.03 -4.77 -15.94
N GLN A 443 -10.47 -3.52 -15.90
CA GLN A 443 -9.87 -2.50 -15.02
C GLN A 443 -9.98 -2.90 -13.54
N ASP A 444 -11.13 -3.45 -13.14
CA ASP A 444 -11.36 -3.93 -11.78
C ASP A 444 -10.43 -5.11 -11.40
N VAL A 445 -10.03 -5.95 -12.36
CA VAL A 445 -9.09 -7.07 -12.12
C VAL A 445 -7.69 -6.58 -11.77
N THR A 446 -7.19 -5.54 -12.44
CA THR A 446 -5.86 -4.98 -12.13
C THR A 446 -5.80 -4.34 -10.74
N GLU A 447 -6.91 -3.76 -10.28
CA GLU A 447 -7.01 -3.25 -8.90
C GLU A 447 -6.99 -4.39 -7.88
N CYS A 448 -7.61 -5.54 -8.18
CA CYS A 448 -7.61 -6.72 -7.31
C CYS A 448 -6.21 -7.19 -6.92
N THR A 449 -5.27 -7.29 -7.87
CA THR A 449 -3.90 -7.72 -7.58
C THR A 449 -3.20 -6.79 -6.57
N SER A 450 -3.35 -5.47 -6.75
CA SER A 450 -2.78 -4.49 -5.81
C SER A 450 -3.40 -4.57 -4.41
N MET A 451 -4.70 -4.85 -4.33
CA MET A 451 -5.42 -4.98 -3.07
C MET A 451 -5.02 -6.26 -2.32
N GLU A 452 -4.75 -7.34 -3.05
CA GLU A 452 -4.22 -8.59 -2.49
C GLU A 452 -2.83 -8.39 -1.88
N GLU A 453 -1.95 -7.67 -2.57
CA GLU A 453 -0.63 -7.28 -2.06
C GLU A 453 -0.74 -6.41 -0.80
N GLU A 454 -1.59 -5.37 -0.81
CA GLU A 454 -1.84 -4.52 0.37
C GLU A 454 -2.36 -5.36 1.54
N ARG A 455 -3.32 -6.27 1.29
CA ARG A 455 -3.88 -7.15 2.32
C ARG A 455 -2.80 -8.07 2.91
N ALA A 456 -1.96 -8.67 2.07
CA ALA A 456 -0.89 -9.55 2.52
C ALA A 456 0.13 -8.79 3.40
N ALA A 457 0.57 -7.61 2.98
CA ALA A 457 1.46 -6.76 3.76
C ALA A 457 0.85 -6.36 5.12
N LEU A 458 -0.43 -6.00 5.14
CA LEU A 458 -1.15 -5.67 6.37
C LEU A 458 -1.32 -6.89 7.29
N GLN A 459 -1.54 -8.10 6.75
CA GLN A 459 -1.62 -9.34 7.53
C GLN A 459 -0.29 -9.66 8.21
N GLU A 460 0.82 -9.53 7.49
CA GLU A 460 2.16 -9.71 8.07
C GLU A 460 2.40 -8.67 9.18
N ARG A 461 2.08 -7.41 8.91
CA ARG A 461 2.17 -6.34 9.91
C ARG A 461 1.31 -6.63 11.14
N LEU A 462 0.09 -7.14 10.96
CA LEU A 462 -0.80 -7.53 12.04
C LEU A 462 -0.20 -8.66 12.89
N MET A 463 0.38 -9.68 12.26
CA MET A 463 1.06 -10.77 12.97
C MET A 463 2.21 -10.24 13.83
N TYR A 464 3.04 -9.35 13.26
CA TYR A 464 4.12 -8.70 14.01
C TYR A 464 3.59 -7.92 15.22
N LEU A 465 2.57 -7.08 15.04
CA LEU A 465 2.01 -6.29 16.14
C LEU A 465 1.34 -7.16 17.21
N LYS A 466 0.65 -8.25 16.81
CA LYS A 466 0.09 -9.22 17.77
C LYS A 466 1.18 -9.93 18.57
N ARG A 467 2.29 -10.29 17.95
CA ARG A 467 3.45 -10.87 18.64
C ARG A 467 4.08 -9.86 19.61
N LYS A 468 4.25 -8.61 19.17
CA LYS A 468 4.74 -7.52 20.03
C LYS A 468 3.81 -7.27 21.23
N LYS A 469 2.49 -7.23 21.01
CA LYS A 469 1.48 -7.15 22.09
C LYS A 469 1.67 -8.27 23.12
N LYS A 470 1.77 -9.53 22.68
CA LYS A 470 1.99 -10.67 23.58
C LYS A 470 3.28 -10.52 24.40
N ALA A 471 4.38 -10.14 23.75
CA ALA A 471 5.65 -9.93 24.41
C ALA A 471 5.58 -8.82 25.48
N LEU A 472 4.92 -7.70 25.17
CA LEU A 472 4.72 -6.60 26.12
C LEU A 472 3.87 -7.02 27.34
N ILE A 473 2.80 -7.80 27.12
CA ILE A 473 1.98 -8.32 28.22
C ILE A 473 2.81 -9.21 29.14
N VAL A 474 3.58 -10.14 28.57
CA VAL A 474 4.45 -11.04 29.35
C VAL A 474 5.53 -10.26 30.09
N ALA A 475 6.16 -9.27 29.43
CA ALA A 475 7.16 -8.43 30.08
C ALA A 475 6.56 -7.67 31.28
N LEU A 476 5.37 -7.11 31.12
CA LEU A 476 4.69 -6.38 32.20
C LEU A 476 4.33 -7.30 33.37
N SER A 477 3.76 -8.49 33.09
CA SER A 477 3.37 -9.43 34.15
C SER A 477 4.58 -9.95 34.92
N VAL A 478 5.65 -10.34 34.21
CA VAL A 478 6.88 -10.83 34.85
C VAL A 478 7.53 -9.72 35.68
N LEU A 479 7.56 -8.48 35.17
CA LEU A 479 8.09 -7.35 35.95
C LEU A 479 7.27 -7.08 37.21
N GLN A 480 5.94 -7.17 37.13
CA GLN A 480 5.05 -7.02 38.29
C GLN A 480 5.27 -8.13 39.32
N GLU A 481 5.27 -9.39 38.88
CA GLU A 481 5.50 -10.57 39.74
C GLU A 481 6.85 -10.50 40.44
N CYS A 482 7.93 -10.19 39.69
CA CYS A 482 9.27 -10.03 40.26
C CYS A 482 9.34 -8.89 41.28
N SER A 483 8.65 -7.78 41.02
CA SER A 483 8.60 -6.64 41.94
C SER A 483 7.88 -7.00 43.23
N GLU A 484 6.71 -7.66 43.15
CA GLU A 484 5.95 -8.12 44.32
C GLU A 484 6.70 -9.18 45.13
N GLU A 485 7.34 -10.16 44.47
CA GLU A 485 8.15 -11.17 45.13
C GLU A 485 9.35 -10.54 45.85
N TYR A 486 10.03 -9.60 45.18
CA TYR A 486 11.15 -8.86 45.76
C TYR A 486 10.71 -8.06 46.99
N GLN A 487 9.60 -7.32 46.91
CA GLN A 487 9.03 -6.57 48.03
C GLN A 487 8.71 -7.48 49.23
N HIS A 488 8.03 -8.60 49.01
CA HIS A 488 7.70 -9.55 50.07
C HIS A 488 8.94 -10.08 50.78
N LYS A 489 9.93 -10.52 50.01
CA LYS A 489 11.18 -11.08 50.54
C LYS A 489 11.99 -10.04 51.34
N TYR A 490 11.96 -8.77 50.95
CA TYR A 490 12.65 -7.69 51.68
C TYR A 490 11.92 -7.29 52.96
N ILE A 491 10.59 -7.18 52.94
CA ILE A 491 9.79 -6.85 54.13
C ILE A 491 9.94 -7.96 55.18
N ASP A 492 9.84 -9.23 54.80
CA ASP A 492 9.98 -10.35 55.76
C ASP A 492 11.37 -10.37 56.42
N LYS A 493 12.43 -10.12 55.64
CA LYS A 493 13.79 -9.97 56.18
C LYS A 493 13.91 -8.76 57.09
N LEU A 494 13.30 -7.64 56.73
CA LEU A 494 13.31 -6.42 57.53
C LEU A 494 12.61 -6.64 58.87
N GLU A 495 11.46 -7.32 58.89
CA GLU A 495 10.75 -7.67 60.13
C GLU A 495 11.62 -8.51 61.07
N ASP A 496 12.33 -9.51 60.55
CA ASP A 496 13.22 -10.36 61.34
C ASP A 496 14.39 -9.55 61.93
N LEU A 497 15.07 -8.74 61.10
CA LEU A 497 16.15 -7.87 61.55
C LEU A 497 15.68 -6.83 62.58
N LEU A 498 14.51 -6.22 62.34
CA LEU A 498 13.92 -5.23 63.24
C LEU A 498 13.51 -5.84 64.56
N SER A 499 12.88 -7.01 64.53
CA SER A 499 12.50 -7.76 65.73
C SER A 499 13.72 -8.10 66.58
N ARG A 500 14.79 -8.63 65.97
CA ARG A 500 16.04 -8.95 66.68
C ARG A 500 16.69 -7.70 67.27
N SER A 501 16.81 -6.63 66.47
CA SER A 501 17.45 -5.39 66.90
C SER A 501 16.67 -4.71 68.01
N PHE A 502 15.36 -4.59 67.86
CA PHE A 502 14.50 -3.94 68.84
C PHE A 502 14.37 -4.74 70.13
N ARG A 503 14.29 -6.08 70.06
CA ARG A 503 14.34 -6.94 71.24
C ARG A 503 15.64 -6.74 72.03
N LYS A 504 16.78 -6.66 71.35
CA LYS A 504 18.09 -6.41 71.98
C LYS A 504 18.18 -5.00 72.59
N ILE A 505 17.72 -3.98 71.89
CA ILE A 505 17.72 -2.58 72.35
C ILE A 505 16.80 -2.39 73.56
N THR A 506 15.67 -3.10 73.61
CA THR A 506 14.66 -2.97 74.67
C THR A 506 14.83 -3.97 75.82
N ASN A 507 15.93 -4.72 75.85
CA ASN A 507 16.21 -5.75 76.85
C ASN A 507 15.07 -6.77 76.99
N GLU A 508 14.62 -7.29 75.84
CA GLU A 508 13.58 -8.32 75.72
C GLU A 508 12.16 -7.89 76.12
N LYS A 509 11.90 -6.59 76.27
CA LYS A 509 10.55 -6.08 76.55
C LYS A 509 9.54 -6.34 75.42
N TYR A 510 10.00 -6.35 74.17
CA TYR A 510 9.18 -6.62 72.99
C TYR A 510 9.79 -7.79 72.20
N ASP A 511 8.93 -8.71 71.78
CA ASP A 511 9.32 -9.97 71.15
C ASP A 511 9.51 -9.83 69.65
N ARG A 512 8.57 -9.14 69.00
CA ARG A 512 8.48 -9.05 67.54
C ARG A 512 7.96 -7.68 67.11
N VAL A 513 8.45 -7.23 65.96
CA VAL A 513 7.91 -6.09 65.22
C VAL A 513 7.56 -6.57 63.82
N THR A 514 6.30 -6.39 63.43
CA THR A 514 5.79 -6.63 62.08
C THR A 514 5.51 -5.31 61.38
N LEU A 515 5.55 -5.27 60.06
CA LEU A 515 5.30 -4.09 59.25
C LEU A 515 4.05 -4.29 58.40
N GLU A 516 3.17 -3.30 58.37
CA GLU A 516 2.06 -3.33 57.42
C GLU A 516 2.56 -3.17 55.98
N LYS A 517 2.18 -4.08 55.09
CA LYS A 517 2.78 -4.26 53.74
C LYS A 517 2.81 -2.99 52.87
N ASN A 518 1.81 -2.12 52.99
CA ASN A 518 1.67 -0.94 52.12
C ASN A 518 2.20 0.35 52.76
N THR A 519 2.07 0.48 54.09
CA THR A 519 2.39 1.72 54.81
C THR A 519 3.75 1.64 55.52
N LEU A 520 4.27 0.41 55.69
CA LEU A 520 5.42 0.05 56.52
C LEU A 520 5.28 0.56 57.96
N GLU A 521 4.03 0.65 58.45
CA GLU A 521 3.79 1.02 59.84
C GLU A 521 4.11 -0.14 60.78
N PRO A 522 4.90 0.10 61.85
CA PRO A 522 5.31 -0.94 62.77
C PRO A 522 4.18 -1.29 63.74
N LEU A 523 3.98 -2.60 63.90
CA LEU A 523 3.09 -3.22 64.85
C LEU A 523 3.90 -4.16 65.73
N LEU A 524 3.80 -3.98 67.04
CA LEU A 524 4.66 -4.65 68.01
C LEU A 524 3.91 -5.75 68.76
N CYS A 525 4.63 -6.82 69.07
CA CYS A 525 4.17 -7.90 69.95
C CYS A 525 5.06 -7.92 71.21
N ALA A 526 4.44 -8.00 72.37
CA ALA A 526 5.09 -8.28 73.64
C ALA A 526 4.42 -9.51 74.29
N HIS A 527 5.09 -10.14 75.25
CA HIS A 527 4.64 -11.37 75.91
C HIS A 527 3.17 -11.37 76.37
N ILE A 528 2.62 -10.22 76.74
CA ILE A 528 1.26 -10.08 77.30
C ILE A 528 0.28 -9.44 76.29
N ASN A 529 0.77 -8.71 75.29
CA ASN A 529 -0.06 -8.01 74.31
C ASN A 529 0.42 -8.32 72.88
N PRO A 530 -0.38 -9.05 72.09
CA PRO A 530 -0.01 -9.47 70.75
C PRO A 530 -0.14 -8.37 69.71
N ARG A 531 -0.66 -7.18 70.06
CA ARG A 531 -0.87 -6.11 69.09
C ARG A 531 -0.79 -4.72 69.72
N ILE A 532 0.40 -4.14 69.73
CA ILE A 532 0.69 -2.79 70.22
C ILE A 532 1.01 -1.89 69.02
N ARG A 533 0.30 -0.77 68.89
CA ARG A 533 0.62 0.26 67.88
C ARG A 533 1.72 1.18 68.39
N LYS A 534 2.49 1.79 67.48
CA LYS A 534 3.57 2.73 67.84
C LYS A 534 3.10 3.88 68.74
N GLU A 535 1.88 4.38 68.55
CA GLU A 535 1.32 5.50 69.32
C GLU A 535 1.12 5.15 70.80
N SER A 536 1.00 3.86 71.13
CA SER A 536 0.87 3.39 72.51
C SER A 536 2.22 3.27 73.23
N LEU A 537 3.34 3.46 72.53
CA LEU A 537 4.68 3.43 73.11
C LEU A 537 5.01 4.77 73.78
N SER A 538 5.86 4.74 74.82
CA SER A 538 6.48 5.97 75.31
C SER A 538 7.36 6.60 74.24
N VAL A 539 7.55 7.92 74.30
CA VAL A 539 8.40 8.66 73.34
C VAL A 539 9.78 8.01 73.18
N GLY A 540 10.44 7.64 74.29
CA GLY A 540 11.75 6.97 74.22
C GLY A 540 11.72 5.56 73.60
N ALA A 541 10.61 4.82 73.76
CA ALA A 541 10.45 3.52 73.10
C ALA A 541 10.14 3.67 71.59
N GLN A 542 9.47 4.76 71.18
CA GLN A 542 9.33 5.11 69.77
C GLN A 542 10.69 5.47 69.16
N GLU A 543 11.48 6.32 69.82
CA GLU A 543 12.84 6.67 69.36
C GLU A 543 13.71 5.42 69.18
N GLN A 544 13.67 4.49 70.15
CA GLN A 544 14.34 3.18 70.05
C GLN A 544 13.86 2.34 68.87
N LEU A 545 12.55 2.34 68.60
CA LEU A 545 11.95 1.57 67.51
C LEU A 545 12.42 2.10 66.16
N TYR A 546 12.39 3.42 65.95
CA TYR A 546 12.81 4.02 64.69
C TYR A 546 14.32 3.92 64.49
N PHE A 547 15.11 3.99 65.55
CA PHE A 547 16.54 3.72 65.47
C PHE A 547 16.83 2.25 65.13
N ALA A 548 16.14 1.29 65.76
CA ALA A 548 16.21 -0.13 65.42
C ALA A 548 15.81 -0.40 63.96
N MET A 549 14.81 0.35 63.46
CA MET A 549 14.37 0.26 62.08
C MET A 549 15.46 0.75 61.13
N ARG A 550 16.09 1.88 61.39
CA ARG A 550 17.22 2.37 60.58
C ARG A 550 18.38 1.39 60.55
N LEU A 551 18.74 0.81 61.70
CA LEU A 551 19.76 -0.23 61.79
C LEU A 551 19.44 -1.42 60.88
N SER A 552 18.18 -1.84 60.91
CA SER A 552 17.71 -3.01 60.15
C SER A 552 17.68 -2.74 58.65
N VAL A 553 17.26 -1.53 58.24
CA VAL A 553 17.31 -1.09 56.84
C VAL A 553 18.74 -0.97 56.35
N ALA A 554 19.62 -0.33 57.13
CA ALA A 554 21.02 -0.19 56.81
C ALA A 554 21.68 -1.55 56.57
N TYR A 555 21.42 -2.51 57.46
CA TYR A 555 21.95 -3.87 57.35
C TYR A 555 21.37 -4.65 56.17
N LEU A 556 20.08 -4.45 55.86
CA LEU A 556 19.41 -5.09 54.72
C LEU A 556 19.95 -4.57 53.38
N LEU A 557 20.11 -3.25 53.25
CA LEU A 557 20.61 -2.61 52.03
C LEU A 557 22.11 -2.83 51.84
N SER A 558 22.88 -2.93 52.92
CA SER A 558 24.33 -3.21 52.85
C SER A 558 24.67 -4.68 52.62
N GLN A 559 23.69 -5.52 52.27
CA GLN A 559 23.88 -6.97 52.05
C GLN A 559 24.55 -7.68 53.24
N ASN A 560 24.12 -7.39 54.47
CA ASN A 560 24.67 -7.90 55.73
C ASN A 560 26.05 -7.33 56.12
N ILE A 561 26.51 -6.24 55.49
CA ILE A 561 27.73 -5.56 55.91
C ILE A 561 27.39 -4.60 57.05
N ALA A 562 28.00 -4.77 58.22
CA ALA A 562 27.87 -3.79 59.29
C ALA A 562 28.56 -2.48 58.89
N LEU A 563 27.78 -1.42 58.66
CA LEU A 563 28.28 -0.09 58.27
C LEU A 563 28.58 0.78 59.50
N PRO A 564 29.51 1.75 59.39
CA PRO A 564 29.70 2.76 60.42
C PRO A 564 28.48 3.68 60.51
N PHE A 565 28.10 4.09 61.73
CA PHE A 565 27.12 5.14 61.95
C PHE A 565 27.82 6.47 62.16
N LEU A 566 27.47 7.44 61.32
CA LEU A 566 27.89 8.83 61.45
C LEU A 566 26.74 9.60 62.09
N LEU A 567 26.92 10.05 63.32
CA LEU A 567 25.89 10.76 64.07
C LEU A 567 26.31 12.22 64.19
N ASP A 568 25.59 13.13 63.55
CA ASP A 568 25.88 14.57 63.51
C ASP A 568 24.90 15.32 64.41
N ASP A 569 25.34 15.62 65.64
CA ASP A 569 24.55 16.27 66.68
C ASP A 569 23.11 15.68 66.83
N PRO A 570 22.96 14.35 67.01
CA PRO A 570 21.65 13.70 66.99
C PRO A 570 20.75 14.00 68.20
N PHE A 571 21.31 14.52 69.30
CA PHE A 571 20.66 14.58 70.62
C PHE A 571 20.54 15.99 71.22
N VAL A 572 20.75 17.05 70.43
CA VAL A 572 20.81 18.46 70.92
C VAL A 572 19.59 18.90 71.73
N HIS A 573 18.42 18.30 71.50
CA HIS A 573 17.17 18.64 72.20
C HIS A 573 16.77 17.64 73.30
N TYR A 574 17.65 16.70 73.66
CA TYR A 574 17.32 15.64 74.59
C TYR A 574 17.47 16.11 76.04
N ASP A 575 16.47 15.80 76.86
CA ASP A 575 16.61 15.88 78.31
C ASP A 575 17.58 14.80 78.84
N ARG A 576 18.02 14.95 80.09
CA ARG A 576 18.98 14.03 80.72
C ARG A 576 18.56 12.56 80.66
N ARG A 577 17.27 12.27 80.85
CA ARG A 577 16.75 10.89 80.82
C ARG A 577 16.81 10.31 79.41
N ARG A 578 16.53 11.12 78.38
CA ARG A 578 16.68 10.70 76.98
C ARG A 578 18.14 10.52 76.58
N LEU A 579 19.06 11.36 77.06
CA LEU A 579 20.50 11.20 76.84
C LEU A 579 21.03 9.89 77.43
N GLU A 580 20.61 9.52 78.65
CA GLU A 580 20.95 8.23 79.26
C GLU A 580 20.43 7.04 78.44
N ASN A 581 19.19 7.13 77.93
CA ASN A 581 18.62 6.13 77.04
C ASN A 581 19.41 6.03 75.72
N ALA A 582 19.76 7.17 75.11
CA ALA A 582 20.57 7.23 73.90
C ALA A 582 21.94 6.59 74.10
N ARG A 583 22.64 6.92 75.20
CA ARG A 583 23.91 6.30 75.58
C ARG A 583 23.77 4.79 75.73
N PHE A 584 22.69 4.31 76.36
CA PHE A 584 22.40 2.88 76.47
C PHE A 584 22.23 2.22 75.10
N ILE A 585 21.45 2.82 74.19
CA ILE A 585 21.25 2.31 72.83
C ILE A 585 22.57 2.22 72.06
N LEU A 586 23.37 3.29 72.06
CA LEU A 586 24.66 3.31 71.36
C LEU A 586 25.63 2.27 71.93
N SER A 587 25.59 2.00 73.24
CA SER A 587 26.39 0.93 73.86
C SER A 587 26.05 -0.46 73.34
N ARG A 588 24.80 -0.70 72.89
CA ARG A 588 24.37 -1.95 72.27
C ARG A 588 24.75 -2.03 70.80
N VAL A 589 24.66 -0.91 70.07
CA VAL A 589 25.04 -0.84 68.66
C VAL A 589 26.53 -0.95 68.44
N LYS A 590 27.36 -0.34 69.31
CA LYS A 590 28.82 -0.37 69.15
C LYS A 590 29.42 -1.78 69.12
N GLN A 591 28.69 -2.77 69.67
CA GLN A 591 29.09 -4.18 69.64
C GLN A 591 29.23 -4.72 68.22
N ASN A 592 28.40 -4.23 67.29
CA ASN A 592 28.32 -4.75 65.92
C ASN A 592 28.75 -3.71 64.87
N ASN A 593 28.54 -2.43 65.15
CA ASN A 593 28.79 -1.33 64.21
C ASN A 593 29.79 -0.34 64.82
N GLN A 594 30.55 0.34 63.97
CA GLN A 594 31.35 1.49 64.41
C GLN A 594 30.43 2.69 64.59
N ILE A 595 30.71 3.56 65.55
CA ILE A 595 29.95 4.80 65.74
C ILE A 595 30.92 5.96 65.79
N ILE A 596 30.69 6.97 64.96
CA ILE A 596 31.41 8.24 64.96
C ILE A 596 30.37 9.31 65.28
N LEU A 597 30.50 9.93 66.45
CA LEU A 597 29.59 10.95 66.96
C LEU A 597 30.26 12.31 66.85
N PHE A 598 29.76 13.16 65.97
CA PHE A 598 30.10 14.57 65.89
C PHE A 598 29.22 15.32 66.89
N ALA A 599 29.85 16.01 67.85
CA ALA A 599 29.10 16.71 68.88
C ALA A 599 29.79 17.99 69.35
N HIS A 600 28.99 18.96 69.79
CA HIS A 600 29.48 20.21 70.40
C HIS A 600 29.38 20.26 71.92
N ASP A 601 28.61 19.37 72.56
CA ASP A 601 28.49 19.32 74.02
C ASP A 601 29.61 18.46 74.62
N PRO A 602 30.43 18.97 75.56
CA PRO A 602 31.50 18.20 76.18
C PRO A 602 31.00 16.96 76.94
N LEU A 603 29.72 16.89 77.34
CA LEU A 603 29.13 15.71 78.00
C LEU A 603 29.35 14.40 77.22
N TYR A 604 29.34 14.46 75.89
CA TYR A 604 29.52 13.27 75.06
C TYR A 604 30.94 12.70 75.11
N THR A 605 31.94 13.52 75.47
CA THR A 605 33.32 13.06 75.63
C THR A 605 33.45 12.00 76.73
N GLU A 606 32.59 12.02 77.75
CA GLU A 606 32.54 11.01 78.82
C GLU A 606 31.96 9.65 78.37
N TRP A 607 31.45 9.55 77.14
CA TRP A 607 30.80 8.33 76.65
C TRP A 607 31.80 7.34 76.07
N THR A 608 33.02 7.79 75.80
CA THR A 608 34.09 6.99 75.19
C THR A 608 35.47 7.39 75.72
N ASN A 609 36.45 6.53 75.48
CA ASN A 609 37.86 6.84 75.71
C ASN A 609 38.54 7.40 74.46
N THR A 610 37.86 7.41 73.30
CA THR A 610 38.40 7.86 72.02
C THR A 610 37.74 9.18 71.61
N VAL A 611 38.38 10.30 71.96
CA VAL A 611 37.90 11.65 71.67
C VAL A 611 38.87 12.35 70.73
N ILE A 612 38.35 12.92 69.65
CA ILE A 612 39.08 13.81 68.74
C ILE A 612 38.59 15.23 69.03
N ASN A 613 39.45 16.06 69.62
CA ASN A 613 39.11 17.44 69.97
C ASN A 613 39.58 18.40 68.87
N LEU A 614 38.65 18.88 68.05
CA LEU A 614 38.94 19.81 66.96
C LEU A 614 39.24 21.23 67.42
N ASN A 615 38.87 21.60 68.65
CA ASN A 615 39.20 22.91 69.21
C ASN A 615 40.71 23.08 69.40
N GLU A 616 41.48 21.98 69.39
CA GLU A 616 42.94 21.97 69.52
C GLU A 616 43.66 22.08 68.17
N TRP A 617 42.92 22.09 67.05
CA TRP A 617 43.50 22.08 65.68
C TRP A 617 43.67 23.50 65.09
N GLY A 618 43.32 24.53 65.87
CA GLY A 618 43.41 25.94 65.50
C GLY A 618 44.79 26.56 65.70
#